data_AF-A0A4Q5RDC9-F1
#
_entry.id   AF-A0A4Q5RDC9-F1
#
_cell.length_a   1.000
_cell.length_b   1.000
_cell.length_c   1.000
_cell.angle_alpha   90.00
_cell.angle_beta   90.00
_cell.angle_gamma   90.00
#
_symmetry.space_group_name_H-M   'P 1'
#
loop_
_entity.id
_entity.type
_entity.pdbx_description
1 polymer ?
#
loop_
_entity_poly.entity_id
_entity_poly.type
_entity_poly.pdbx_seq_one_letter_code
_entity_poly.pdbx_strand_id
1 'polypeptide(L)'
;MEFQYPSLLRPTTSELLASEDGMVAVPKTELLLRKWQGAPIADSFGGKPLLDFAGRPVFAELAAYELFRLSGWEARWVETYGAPATNPRCYTDWLPNLPSSSRRAQVHSPIGHEGVWAQMRRVAAANKNTFAGCWDVVGWHDDTLLCVELKRHKKDRLQTTQPRWLAAGLRAGLRPENFLLVEWDFLEGQALDAGTAHIE
;
A
#
# COMPACT_ATOMS: atom_id res chain seq x y z
N MET A 1 10.52 23.15 1.36
CA MET A 1 11.09 21.79 1.46
C MET A 1 10.23 20.88 0.63
N GLU A 2 10.87 20.09 -0.24
CA GLU A 2 10.22 19.09 -1.09
C GLU A 2 9.73 17.91 -0.23
N PHE A 3 8.60 17.30 -0.60
CA PHE A 3 8.11 16.12 0.09
C PHE A 3 9.04 14.94 -0.22
N GLN A 4 9.47 14.21 0.81
CA GLN A 4 10.32 13.04 0.61
C GLN A 4 9.45 11.79 0.39
N TYR A 5 9.77 11.05 -0.67
CA TYR A 5 9.17 9.74 -0.95
C TYR A 5 10.22 8.63 -0.77
N PRO A 6 9.81 7.39 -0.47
CA PRO A 6 10.69 6.23 -0.56
C PRO A 6 11.34 6.20 -1.95
N SER A 7 12.65 5.97 -2.02
CA SER A 7 13.40 6.05 -3.29
C SER A 7 12.86 5.09 -4.37
N LEU A 8 12.32 3.94 -3.95
CA LEU A 8 11.73 2.93 -4.83
C LEU A 8 10.23 3.15 -5.14
N LEU A 9 9.61 4.18 -4.58
CA LEU A 9 8.20 4.54 -4.79
C LEU A 9 8.04 6.02 -5.17
N ARG A 10 9.08 6.62 -5.76
CA ARG A 10 9.01 8.02 -6.20
C ARG A 10 7.90 8.18 -7.25
N PRO A 11 7.00 9.17 -7.09
CA PRO A 11 6.00 9.45 -8.10
C PRO A 11 6.65 10.00 -9.35
N THR A 12 6.13 9.58 -10.50
CA THR A 12 6.55 10.05 -11.83
C THR A 12 5.44 10.83 -12.52
N THR A 13 4.20 10.67 -12.07
CA THR A 13 3.02 11.33 -12.61
C THR A 13 2.06 11.70 -11.47
N SER A 14 0.85 12.16 -11.82
CA SER A 14 -0.23 12.40 -10.88
C SER A 14 -1.56 11.93 -11.47
N GLU A 15 -2.48 11.49 -10.62
CA GLU A 15 -3.85 11.13 -11.00
C GLU A 15 -4.86 12.06 -10.32
N LEU A 16 -5.85 12.52 -11.09
CA LEU A 16 -6.93 13.36 -10.56
C LEU A 16 -8.02 12.47 -9.95
N LEU A 17 -8.14 12.53 -8.63
CA LEU A 17 -9.15 11.78 -7.89
C LEU A 17 -10.30 12.70 -7.49
N ALA A 18 -11.54 12.25 -7.75
CA ALA A 18 -12.72 12.91 -7.23
C ALA A 18 -12.87 12.61 -5.73
N SER A 19 -12.92 13.65 -4.92
CA SER A 19 -13.21 13.57 -3.48
C SER A 19 -14.51 14.31 -3.16
N GLU A 20 -15.03 14.14 -1.94
CA GLU A 20 -16.21 14.88 -1.48
C GLU A 20 -16.02 16.42 -1.53
N ASP A 21 -14.77 16.88 -1.44
CA ASP A 21 -14.38 18.29 -1.37
C ASP A 21 -13.86 18.83 -2.72
N GLY A 22 -13.92 18.03 -3.80
CA GLY A 22 -13.48 18.41 -5.14
C GLY A 22 -12.43 17.46 -5.75
N MET A 23 -11.83 17.89 -6.87
CA MET A 23 -10.78 17.11 -7.55
C MET A 23 -9.43 17.35 -6.86
N VAL A 24 -8.72 16.26 -6.57
CA VAL A 24 -7.39 16.29 -5.93
C VAL A 24 -6.39 15.61 -6.85
N ALA A 25 -5.31 16.31 -7.20
CA ALA A 25 -4.18 15.71 -7.90
C ALA A 25 -3.33 14.93 -6.89
N VAL A 26 -3.33 13.60 -7.01
CA VAL A 26 -2.56 12.71 -6.14
C VAL A 26 -1.32 12.21 -6.89
N PRO A 27 -0.12 12.28 -6.30
CA PRO A 27 1.08 11.67 -6.85
C PRO A 27 0.87 10.19 -7.22
N LYS A 28 1.44 9.77 -8.35
CA LYS A 28 1.31 8.40 -8.85
C LYS A 28 2.66 7.84 -9.29
N THR A 29 2.85 6.56 -9.02
CA THR A 29 3.94 5.77 -9.57
C THR A 29 3.39 4.47 -10.17
N GLU A 30 4.11 3.92 -11.14
CA GLU A 30 3.73 2.71 -11.86
C GLU A 30 4.78 1.63 -11.64
N LEU A 31 4.34 0.41 -11.28
CA LEU A 31 5.21 -0.73 -11.03
C LEU A 31 4.91 -1.89 -11.97
N LEU A 32 5.96 -2.45 -12.57
CA LEU A 32 5.90 -3.74 -13.25
C LEU A 32 6.52 -4.80 -12.34
N LEU A 33 5.70 -5.76 -11.91
CA LEU A 33 6.05 -6.73 -10.87
C LEU A 33 6.11 -8.14 -11.45
N ARG A 34 7.09 -8.94 -11.03
CA ARG A 34 7.19 -10.32 -11.50
C ARG A 34 6.07 -11.16 -10.90
N LYS A 35 5.44 -12.00 -11.72
CA LYS A 35 4.45 -12.96 -11.26
C LYS A 35 5.15 -14.13 -10.55
N TRP A 36 4.58 -14.62 -9.44
CA TRP A 36 5.06 -15.84 -8.81
C TRP A 36 4.92 -17.05 -9.75
N GLN A 37 6.02 -17.78 -9.95
CA GLN A 37 6.08 -18.99 -10.79
C GLN A 37 6.41 -20.27 -10.00
N GLY A 38 6.58 -20.16 -8.68
CA GLY A 38 6.87 -21.32 -7.84
C GLY A 38 5.63 -22.16 -7.53
N ALA A 39 5.73 -22.98 -6.48
CA ALA A 39 4.66 -23.90 -6.11
C ALA A 39 3.32 -23.16 -5.89
N PRO A 40 2.19 -23.76 -6.31
CA PRO A 40 0.86 -23.20 -6.03
C PRO A 40 0.63 -23.07 -4.52
N ILE A 41 0.03 -21.95 -4.12
CA ILE A 41 -0.34 -21.68 -2.73
C ILE A 41 -1.86 -21.65 -2.64
N ALA A 42 -2.44 -22.46 -1.77
CA ALA A 42 -3.88 -22.69 -1.72
C ALA A 42 -4.67 -21.48 -1.20
N ASP A 43 -4.11 -20.69 -0.28
CA ASP A 43 -4.76 -19.51 0.29
C ASP A 43 -3.97 -18.23 0.04
N SER A 44 -4.28 -17.53 -1.04
CA SER A 44 -3.69 -16.23 -1.36
C SER A 44 -4.49 -15.05 -0.79
N PHE A 45 -4.94 -15.16 0.47
CA PHE A 45 -5.67 -14.10 1.18
C PHE A 45 -6.90 -13.62 0.40
N GLY A 46 -7.77 -14.57 0.01
CA GLY A 46 -8.97 -14.26 -0.76
C GLY A 46 -8.74 -14.15 -2.28
N GLY A 47 -7.78 -14.91 -2.81
CA GLY A 47 -7.55 -14.99 -4.26
C GLY A 47 -6.70 -13.85 -4.81
N LYS A 48 -5.95 -13.14 -3.96
CA LYS A 48 -5.04 -12.08 -4.43
C LYS A 48 -4.00 -12.67 -5.37
N PRO A 49 -3.61 -11.94 -6.44
CA PRO A 49 -2.53 -12.37 -7.30
C PRO A 49 -1.20 -12.42 -6.54
N LEU A 50 -0.39 -13.44 -6.82
CA LEU A 50 0.92 -13.62 -6.21
C LEU A 50 2.03 -13.04 -7.08
N LEU A 51 2.91 -12.29 -6.42
CA LEU A 51 4.12 -11.71 -6.97
C LEU A 51 5.34 -12.49 -6.51
N ASP A 52 6.38 -12.48 -7.33
CA ASP A 52 7.72 -12.89 -6.93
C ASP A 52 8.48 -11.66 -6.46
N PHE A 53 8.74 -11.59 -5.15
CA PHE A 53 9.59 -10.57 -4.55
C PHE A 53 10.80 -11.25 -3.92
N ALA A 54 11.95 -11.14 -4.57
CA ALA A 54 13.22 -11.75 -4.15
C ALA A 54 13.12 -13.27 -3.92
N GLY A 55 12.43 -14.00 -4.80
CA GLY A 55 12.25 -15.44 -4.71
C GLY A 55 11.16 -15.88 -3.73
N ARG A 56 10.38 -14.93 -3.19
CA ARG A 56 9.31 -15.17 -2.21
C ARG A 56 7.94 -14.83 -2.82
N PRO A 57 6.90 -15.65 -2.55
CA PRO A 57 5.54 -15.30 -2.92
C PRO A 57 4.98 -14.22 -1.99
N VAL A 58 4.54 -13.09 -2.54
CA VAL A 58 3.91 -12.00 -1.78
C VAL A 58 2.72 -11.39 -2.53
N PHE A 59 1.90 -10.60 -1.83
CA PHE A 59 0.89 -9.73 -2.45
C PHE A 59 1.48 -8.37 -2.82
N ALA A 60 0.77 -7.58 -3.62
CA ALA A 60 1.21 -6.24 -4.02
C ALA A 60 1.42 -5.32 -2.81
N GLU A 61 0.55 -5.40 -1.81
CA GLU A 61 0.65 -4.60 -0.59
C GLU A 61 1.90 -4.95 0.22
N LEU A 62 2.27 -6.24 0.27
CA LEU A 62 3.50 -6.68 0.92
C LEU A 62 4.75 -6.35 0.09
N ALA A 63 4.66 -6.38 -1.24
CA ALA A 63 5.74 -5.88 -2.10
C ALA A 63 5.98 -4.38 -1.84
N ALA A 64 4.93 -3.55 -1.80
CA ALA A 64 5.06 -2.13 -1.47
C ALA A 64 5.62 -1.91 -0.05
N TYR A 65 5.16 -2.67 0.95
CA TYR A 65 5.74 -2.66 2.29
C TYR A 65 7.26 -2.90 2.27
N GLU A 66 7.74 -3.88 1.49
CA GLU A 66 9.18 -4.14 1.35
C GLU A 66 9.92 -3.01 0.62
N LEU A 67 9.30 -2.39 -0.39
CA LEU A 67 9.90 -1.22 -1.09
C LEU A 67 10.07 -0.02 -0.15
N PHE A 68 9.15 0.20 0.80
CA PHE A 68 9.35 1.17 1.89
C PHE A 68 10.59 0.80 2.72
N ARG A 69 10.66 -0.46 3.20
CA ARG A 69 11.77 -0.93 4.04
C ARG A 69 13.13 -0.80 3.35
N LEU A 70 13.22 -1.20 2.09
CA LEU A 70 14.44 -1.10 1.29
C LEU A 70 14.83 0.36 1.01
N SER A 71 13.88 1.29 1.07
CA SER A 71 14.12 2.73 0.96
C SER A 71 14.48 3.38 2.31
N GLY A 72 14.62 2.61 3.40
CA GLY A 72 14.90 3.13 4.75
C GLY A 72 13.68 3.60 5.53
N TRP A 73 12.47 3.34 5.04
CA TRP A 73 11.22 3.71 5.71
C TRP A 73 10.68 2.55 6.55
N GLU A 74 9.88 2.86 7.55
CA GLU A 74 8.99 1.88 8.18
C GLU A 74 7.65 1.83 7.43
N ALA A 75 6.93 0.69 7.52
CA ALA A 75 5.61 0.57 6.91
C ALA A 75 4.72 -0.47 7.59
N ARG A 76 3.42 -0.46 7.28
CA ARG A 76 2.44 -1.50 7.59
C ARG A 76 1.49 -1.68 6.43
N TRP A 77 1.17 -2.93 6.08
CA TRP A 77 -0.03 -3.22 5.29
C TRP A 77 -1.25 -3.13 6.21
N VAL A 78 -2.10 -2.15 5.97
CA VAL A 78 -3.29 -1.84 6.77
C VAL A 78 -4.49 -2.57 6.18
N GLU A 79 -5.02 -3.53 6.93
CA GLU A 79 -6.22 -4.27 6.56
C GLU A 79 -7.39 -3.86 7.46
N THR A 80 -8.44 -3.35 6.82
CA THR A 80 -9.64 -2.82 7.49
C THR A 80 -10.82 -3.78 7.38
N TYR A 81 -10.80 -4.70 6.40
CA TYR A 81 -11.87 -5.66 6.19
C TYR A 81 -11.88 -6.74 7.29
N GLY A 82 -13.02 -6.87 7.96
CA GLY A 82 -13.17 -7.79 9.09
C GLY A 82 -12.31 -7.44 10.31
N ALA A 83 -11.83 -6.19 10.39
CA ALA A 83 -11.23 -5.59 11.59
C ALA A 83 -12.23 -4.62 12.25
N PRO A 84 -12.09 -4.35 13.56
CA PRO A 84 -12.87 -3.29 14.21
C PRO A 84 -12.65 -1.93 13.53
N ALA A 85 -13.69 -1.10 13.47
CA ALA A 85 -13.67 0.18 12.76
C ALA A 85 -12.53 1.11 13.19
N THR A 86 -12.12 1.08 14.46
CA THR A 86 -11.09 1.94 15.03
C THR A 86 -9.74 1.25 15.24
N ASN A 87 -9.63 -0.03 14.88
CA ASN A 87 -8.44 -0.85 15.14
C ASN A 87 -8.17 -1.77 13.94
N PRO A 88 -7.60 -1.24 12.84
CA PRO A 88 -7.24 -2.05 11.68
C PRO A 88 -6.14 -3.05 12.05
N ARG A 89 -5.98 -4.10 11.25
CA ARG A 89 -4.81 -4.97 11.34
C ARG A 89 -3.67 -4.33 10.57
N CYS A 90 -2.47 -4.41 11.12
CA CYS A 90 -1.27 -3.79 10.56
C CYS A 90 -0.22 -4.87 10.29
N TYR A 91 -0.33 -5.55 9.15
CA TYR A 91 0.53 -6.68 8.82
C TYR A 91 1.95 -6.23 8.45
N THR A 92 2.91 -7.08 8.78
CA THR A 92 4.33 -6.94 8.41
C THR A 92 4.84 -8.14 7.62
N ASP A 93 4.05 -9.22 7.54
CA ASP A 93 4.35 -10.42 6.77
C ASP A 93 3.05 -11.20 6.49
N TRP A 94 3.15 -12.20 5.63
CA TRP A 94 2.08 -13.17 5.37
C TRP A 94 2.62 -14.59 5.49
N LEU A 95 1.93 -15.40 6.29
CA LEU A 95 2.21 -16.83 6.47
C LEU A 95 1.35 -17.63 5.47
N PRO A 96 1.93 -18.16 4.38
CA PRO A 96 1.18 -18.77 3.27
C PRO A 96 0.56 -20.12 3.62
N ASN A 97 1.03 -20.77 4.69
CA ASN A 97 0.59 -22.09 5.11
C ASN A 97 -0.52 -22.05 6.18
N LEU A 98 -0.95 -20.85 6.59
CA LEU A 98 -2.08 -20.73 7.50
C LEU A 98 -3.39 -20.83 6.72
N PRO A 99 -4.39 -21.59 7.22
CA PRO A 99 -5.70 -21.61 6.60
C PRO A 99 -6.40 -20.26 6.77
N SER A 100 -7.31 -19.94 5.85
CA SER A 100 -8.04 -18.65 5.80
C SER A 100 -8.85 -18.36 7.06
N SER A 101 -9.28 -19.40 7.78
CA SER A 101 -9.94 -19.30 9.09
C SER A 101 -9.03 -18.75 10.20
N SER A 102 -7.72 -18.75 9.98
CA SER A 102 -6.68 -18.34 10.94
C SER A 102 -6.05 -16.98 10.61
N ARG A 103 -6.76 -16.08 9.92
CA ARG A 103 -6.29 -14.71 9.64
C ARG A 103 -5.80 -13.93 10.87
N ARG A 104 -6.32 -14.23 12.07
CA ARG A 104 -5.87 -13.61 13.32
C ARG A 104 -4.47 -14.03 13.76
N ALA A 105 -3.95 -15.15 13.24
CA ALA A 105 -2.60 -15.64 13.51
C ALA A 105 -1.56 -15.12 12.49
N GLN A 106 -1.97 -14.29 11.53
CA GLN A 106 -1.05 -13.61 10.63
C GLN A 106 -0.19 -12.60 11.39
N VAL A 107 1.04 -12.38 10.91
CA VAL A 107 2.02 -11.53 11.58
C VAL A 107 1.65 -10.06 11.41
N HIS A 108 1.33 -9.40 12.52
CA HIS A 108 0.98 -7.99 12.52
C HIS A 108 1.61 -7.27 13.71
N SER A 109 1.89 -5.98 13.54
CA SER A 109 2.41 -5.10 14.57
C SER A 109 1.76 -3.73 14.43
N PRO A 110 1.36 -3.06 15.52
CA PRO A 110 0.83 -1.69 15.42
C PRO A 110 1.86 -0.73 14.81
N ILE A 111 1.37 0.42 14.35
CA ILE A 111 2.21 1.57 14.00
C ILE A 111 2.76 2.12 15.33
N GLY A 112 4.07 1.95 15.54
CA GLY A 112 4.73 2.29 16.80
C GLY A 112 5.10 3.77 16.95
N HIS A 113 5.20 4.49 15.83
CA HIS A 113 5.53 5.91 15.83
C HIS A 113 4.33 6.75 16.31
N GLU A 114 4.47 7.42 17.45
CA GLU A 114 3.34 8.11 18.12
C GLU A 114 2.74 9.22 17.25
N GLY A 115 3.58 10.05 16.61
CA GLY A 115 3.14 11.13 15.72
C GLY A 115 2.31 10.63 14.54
N VAL A 116 2.81 9.61 13.84
CA VAL A 116 2.12 8.94 12.73
C VAL A 116 0.81 8.32 13.20
N TRP A 117 0.81 7.57 14.30
CA TRP A 117 -0.40 6.94 14.80
C TRP A 117 -1.45 7.96 15.29
N ALA A 118 -1.00 9.04 15.94
CA ALA A 118 -1.87 10.16 16.30
C ALA A 118 -2.49 10.80 15.05
N GLN A 119 -1.71 11.01 13.99
CA GLN A 119 -2.21 11.54 12.72
C GLN A 119 -3.23 10.59 12.08
N MET A 120 -2.96 9.29 12.01
CA MET A 120 -3.91 8.29 11.49
C MET A 120 -5.24 8.29 12.26
N ARG A 121 -5.20 8.44 13.60
CA ARG A 121 -6.41 8.58 14.42
C ARG A 121 -7.16 9.88 14.15
N ARG A 122 -6.46 10.99 13.87
CA ARG A 122 -7.10 12.25 13.43
C ARG A 122 -7.82 12.05 12.09
N VAL A 123 -7.21 11.36 11.13
CA VAL A 123 -7.87 11.01 9.86
C VAL A 123 -9.11 10.16 10.11
N ALA A 124 -9.00 9.12 10.94
CA ALA A 124 -10.14 8.27 11.28
C ALA A 124 -11.28 9.06 11.96
N ALA A 125 -10.96 10.00 12.86
CA ALA A 125 -11.96 10.88 13.48
C ALA A 125 -12.67 11.75 12.45
N ALA A 126 -11.92 12.34 11.51
CA ALA A 126 -12.47 13.09 10.37
C ALA A 126 -13.22 12.20 9.35
N ASN A 127 -13.02 10.89 9.41
CA ASN A 127 -13.72 9.86 8.65
C ASN A 127 -14.78 9.14 9.49
N LYS A 128 -15.52 9.87 10.35
CA LYS A 128 -16.62 9.33 11.16
C LYS A 128 -16.18 8.23 12.14
N ASN A 129 -15.01 8.40 12.74
CA ASN A 129 -14.39 7.45 13.68
C ASN A 129 -14.19 6.04 13.09
N THR A 130 -13.81 5.94 11.82
CA THR A 130 -13.53 4.66 11.19
C THR A 130 -12.30 4.70 10.28
N PHE A 131 -11.55 3.61 10.25
CA PHE A 131 -10.48 3.33 9.29
C PHE A 131 -11.00 2.78 7.95
N ALA A 132 -12.31 2.62 7.77
CA ALA A 132 -12.88 2.15 6.51
C ALA A 132 -12.47 3.05 5.33
N GLY A 133 -11.85 2.45 4.33
CA GLY A 133 -11.28 3.16 3.17
C GLY A 133 -9.85 3.64 3.36
N CYS A 134 -9.22 3.36 4.51
CA CYS A 134 -7.78 3.55 4.67
C CYS A 134 -7.03 2.85 3.55
N TRP A 135 -6.04 3.55 3.03
CA TRP A 135 -5.23 3.06 1.92
C TRP A 135 -4.35 1.90 2.38
N ASP A 136 -4.06 1.00 1.45
CA ASP A 136 -3.52 -0.32 1.70
C ASP A 136 -2.23 -0.31 2.52
N VAL A 137 -1.27 0.57 2.23
CA VAL A 137 0.01 0.62 2.93
C VAL A 137 0.22 1.99 3.56
N VAL A 138 0.63 1.99 4.83
CA VAL A 138 1.03 3.20 5.53
C VAL A 138 2.51 3.10 5.82
N GLY A 139 3.29 4.01 5.25
CA GLY A 139 4.72 4.13 5.48
C GLY A 139 5.08 5.43 6.18
N TRP A 140 6.20 5.42 6.90
CA TRP A 140 6.74 6.63 7.51
C TRP A 140 8.27 6.64 7.57
N HIS A 141 8.82 7.85 7.55
CA HIS A 141 10.21 8.15 7.83
C HIS A 141 10.25 9.42 8.67
N ASP A 142 10.80 9.31 9.89
CA ASP A 142 10.61 10.30 10.95
C ASP A 142 9.10 10.61 11.12
N ASP A 143 8.74 11.90 11.17
CA ASP A 143 7.35 12.36 11.24
C ASP A 143 6.62 12.41 9.89
N THR A 144 7.26 12.01 8.79
CA THR A 144 6.63 12.03 7.46
C THR A 144 5.78 10.78 7.26
N LEU A 145 4.46 10.96 7.19
CA LEU A 145 3.48 9.92 6.89
C LEU A 145 3.18 9.86 5.38
N LEU A 146 3.15 8.65 4.81
CA LEU A 146 2.69 8.39 3.44
C LEU A 146 1.65 7.26 3.44
N CYS A 147 0.44 7.54 2.95
CA CYS A 147 -0.61 6.57 2.67
C CYS A 147 -0.50 6.13 1.20
N VAL A 148 -0.53 4.82 0.95
CA VAL A 148 -0.37 4.25 -0.39
C VAL A 148 -1.53 3.32 -0.71
N GLU A 149 -2.20 3.59 -1.83
CA GLU A 149 -3.26 2.75 -2.36
C GLU A 149 -2.74 2.02 -3.58
N LEU A 150 -2.95 0.71 -3.65
CA LEU A 150 -2.48 -0.12 -4.74
C LEU A 150 -3.64 -0.49 -5.65
N LYS A 151 -3.49 -0.22 -6.95
CA LYS A 151 -4.46 -0.63 -7.97
C LYS A 151 -3.79 -1.39 -9.08
N ARG A 152 -4.34 -2.56 -9.39
CA ARG A 152 -3.87 -3.31 -10.54
C ARG A 152 -4.44 -2.71 -11.82
N HIS A 153 -3.57 -2.35 -12.76
CA HIS A 153 -3.93 -1.69 -14.01
C HIS A 153 -5.10 -2.40 -14.71
N LYS A 154 -6.18 -1.65 -15.01
CA LYS A 154 -7.42 -2.13 -15.66
C LYS A 154 -8.13 -3.31 -14.97
N LYS A 155 -7.68 -3.76 -13.80
CA LYS A 155 -8.27 -4.88 -13.05
C LYS A 155 -8.91 -4.45 -11.74
N ASP A 156 -8.45 -3.34 -11.18
CA ASP A 156 -9.04 -2.72 -10.00
C ASP A 156 -9.29 -1.23 -10.23
N ARG A 157 -10.19 -0.66 -9.44
CA ARG A 157 -10.53 0.76 -9.44
C ARG A 157 -10.75 1.23 -8.00
N LEU A 158 -10.56 2.53 -7.78
CA LEU A 158 -10.86 3.12 -6.49
C LEU A 158 -12.32 2.89 -6.10
N GLN A 159 -12.52 2.39 -4.89
CA GLN A 159 -13.83 2.25 -4.26
C GLN A 159 -14.23 3.57 -3.61
N THR A 160 -15.53 3.84 -3.46
CA THR A 160 -16.04 5.12 -2.94
C THR A 160 -15.52 5.48 -1.54
N THR A 161 -15.14 4.49 -0.73
CA THR A 161 -14.58 4.70 0.61
C THR A 161 -13.14 5.23 0.59
N GLN A 162 -12.38 5.01 -0.48
CA GLN A 162 -10.96 5.38 -0.57
C GLN A 162 -10.76 6.89 -0.82
N PRO A 163 -11.51 7.54 -1.74
CA PRO A 163 -11.51 9.00 -1.84
C PRO A 163 -12.07 9.70 -0.60
N ARG A 164 -12.98 9.04 0.15
CA ARG A 164 -13.46 9.58 1.43
C ARG A 164 -12.35 9.61 2.48
N TRP A 165 -11.51 8.58 2.53
CA TRP A 165 -10.31 8.57 3.39
C TRP A 165 -9.33 9.68 3.01
N LEU A 166 -9.08 9.86 1.71
CA LEU A 166 -8.27 10.98 1.19
C LEU A 166 -8.83 12.33 1.68
N ALA A 167 -10.13 12.60 1.47
CA ALA A 167 -10.78 13.84 1.90
C ALA A 167 -10.67 14.05 3.42
N ALA A 168 -10.89 13.00 4.21
CA ALA A 168 -10.73 13.05 5.66
C ALA A 168 -9.28 13.37 6.09
N GLY A 169 -8.30 12.84 5.37
CA GLY A 169 -6.90 13.12 5.64
C GLY A 169 -6.53 14.57 5.36
N LEU A 170 -7.02 15.12 4.25
CA LEU A 170 -6.85 16.55 3.94
C LEU A 170 -7.48 17.44 5.02
N ARG A 171 -8.70 17.13 5.46
CA ARG A 171 -9.35 17.83 6.59
C ARG A 171 -8.59 17.67 7.92
N ALA A 172 -7.86 16.58 8.09
CA ALA A 172 -7.00 16.32 9.24
C ALA A 172 -5.58 16.92 9.10
N GLY A 173 -5.35 17.76 8.10
CA GLY A 173 -4.10 18.50 7.91
C GLY A 173 -3.01 17.78 7.11
N LEU A 174 -3.32 16.64 6.49
CA LEU A 174 -2.45 16.05 5.47
C LEU A 174 -2.54 16.85 4.18
N ARG A 175 -1.53 16.70 3.33
CA ARG A 175 -1.49 17.28 1.99
C ARG A 175 -1.62 16.18 0.93
N PRO A 176 -1.93 16.49 -0.34
CA PRO A 176 -1.97 15.49 -1.40
C PRO A 176 -0.69 14.65 -1.51
N GLU A 177 0.47 15.21 -1.17
CA GLU A 177 1.76 14.49 -1.18
C GLU A 177 1.86 13.39 -0.11
N ASN A 178 1.03 13.44 0.94
CA ASN A 178 0.91 12.36 1.91
C ASN A 178 0.12 11.15 1.37
N PHE A 179 -0.29 11.19 0.11
CA PHE A 179 -1.04 10.15 -0.57
C PHE A 179 -0.32 9.78 -1.87
N LEU A 180 -0.10 8.49 -2.10
CA LEU A 180 0.50 7.98 -3.33
C LEU A 180 -0.37 6.87 -3.91
N LEU A 181 -0.75 7.02 -5.17
CA LEU A 181 -1.35 5.94 -5.93
C LEU A 181 -0.25 5.11 -6.57
N VAL A 182 -0.22 3.81 -6.27
CA VAL A 182 0.64 2.85 -6.95
C VAL A 182 -0.23 2.05 -7.90
N GLU A 183 -0.12 2.34 -9.19
CA GLU A 183 -0.67 1.47 -10.20
C GLU A 183 0.35 0.38 -10.53
N TRP A 184 -0.08 -0.87 -10.61
CA TRP A 184 0.83 -1.97 -10.91
C TRP A 184 0.24 -2.97 -11.89
N ASP A 185 1.10 -3.69 -12.60
CA ASP A 185 0.71 -4.91 -13.32
C ASP A 185 1.86 -5.90 -13.32
N PHE A 186 1.63 -7.08 -13.90
CA PHE A 186 2.70 -8.02 -14.11
C PHE A 186 3.66 -7.52 -15.19
N LEU A 187 4.95 -7.76 -14.97
CA LEU A 187 5.94 -7.71 -16.04
C LEU A 187 5.55 -8.77 -17.07
N GLU A 188 5.00 -8.35 -18.20
CA GLU A 188 4.80 -9.24 -19.34
C GLU A 188 6.17 -9.63 -19.90
N GLY A 189 6.31 -10.91 -20.27
CA GLY A 189 7.57 -11.43 -20.81
C GLY A 189 7.90 -10.76 -22.14
N GLN A 190 8.61 -9.64 -22.11
CA GLN A 190 9.54 -9.35 -23.18
C GLN A 190 10.64 -10.39 -23.09
N ALA A 191 10.91 -11.04 -24.22
CA ALA A 191 12.14 -11.78 -24.40
C ALA A 191 13.29 -10.92 -23.84
N LEU A 192 14.18 -11.55 -23.09
CA LEU A 192 15.51 -11.01 -22.83
C LEU A 192 16.20 -10.89 -24.20
N ASP A 193 15.90 -9.83 -24.94
CA ASP A 193 16.75 -9.40 -26.04
C ASP A 193 18.05 -8.92 -25.40
N ALA A 194 19.10 -9.65 -25.76
CA ALA A 194 20.44 -9.47 -25.27
C ALA A 194 20.89 -8.01 -25.40
N GLY A 195 21.28 -7.41 -24.28
CA GLY A 195 22.05 -6.18 -24.29
C GLY A 195 21.60 -5.12 -23.29
N THR A 196 21.68 -5.40 -21.99
CA THR A 196 21.93 -4.32 -21.02
C THR A 196 22.64 -4.88 -19.79
N ALA A 197 23.70 -4.21 -19.38
CA ALA A 197 24.69 -4.67 -18.41
C ALA A 197 24.08 -5.08 -17.06
N HIS A 198 24.53 -6.22 -16.56
CA HIS A 198 24.38 -6.59 -15.15
C HIS A 198 25.34 -5.73 -14.31
N ILE A 199 24.80 -5.07 -13.29
CA ILE A 199 25.59 -4.65 -12.13
C ILE A 199 25.32 -5.71 -11.06
N GLU A 200 26.40 -6.30 -10.56
CA GLU A 200 26.44 -7.32 -9.51
C GLU A 200 25.88 -6.82 -8.16
#